data_AF-A0A1E1W8P8-F1
#
_entry.id   AF-A0A1E1W8P8-F1
#
_cell.length_a   1.000
_cell.length_b   1.000
_cell.length_c   1.000
_cell.angle_alpha   90.00
_cell.angle_beta   90.00
_cell.angle_gamma   90.00
#
_symmetry.space_group_name_H-M   'P 1'
#
loop_
_entity.id
_entity.type
_entity.pdbx_description
1 polymer ?
#
loop_
_entity_poly.entity_id
_entity_poly.type
_entity_poly.pdbx_seq_one_letter_code
_entity_poly.pdbx_strand_id
1 'polypeptide(L)'
;LHHQICYLTFFFILQNNLGRLNMLWFLFTLSALFVTGNYANTVNVSVYYEGLCPFSVQFFKEQFNPSYDELESIMNLDLVPFGKANITEEDGKLSFTCQHGPAECYGSKVHSCALDLAQGDQGIRFVMCSMASPDATADEFSKKCAEDNNISWDDIQNCLKSGKADELLAANGKKTYSLKPKLAHVPTVVLD
;
A
#
# COMPACT_ATOMS: atom_id res chain seq x y z
N LEU A 1 -0.87 18.97 23.45
CA LEU A 1 -1.65 19.06 24.71
C LEU A 1 -1.64 20.44 25.37
N HIS A 2 -0.52 21.18 25.38
CA HIS A 2 -0.42 22.44 26.15
C HIS A 2 -1.23 23.64 25.61
N HIS A 3 -1.64 23.61 24.33
CA HIS A 3 -2.44 24.67 23.71
C HIS A 3 -3.97 24.52 23.91
N GLN A 4 -4.48 23.31 24.20
CA GLN A 4 -5.92 23.04 24.36
C GLN A 4 -6.48 23.51 25.71
N ILE A 5 -5.66 23.52 26.77
CA ILE A 5 -6.08 23.90 28.12
C ILE A 5 -6.32 25.42 28.22
N CYS A 6 -5.59 26.24 27.45
CA CYS A 6 -5.75 27.70 27.46
C CYS A 6 -7.08 28.18 26.84
N TYR A 7 -7.62 27.47 25.83
CA TYR A 7 -8.87 27.88 25.19
C TYR A 7 -10.10 27.55 26.03
N LEU A 8 -10.09 26.41 26.73
CA LEU A 8 -11.15 25.99 27.62
C LEU A 8 -11.29 26.92 28.84
N THR A 9 -10.18 27.35 29.44
CA THR A 9 -10.23 28.26 30.60
C THR A 9 -10.64 29.69 30.23
N PHE A 10 -10.27 30.19 29.04
CA PHE A 10 -10.71 31.51 28.57
C PHE A 10 -12.22 31.55 28.27
N PHE A 11 -12.79 30.45 27.76
CA PHE A 11 -14.22 30.32 27.46
C PHE A 11 -15.10 30.30 28.73
N PHE A 12 -14.66 29.60 29.78
CA PHE A 12 -15.39 29.54 31.06
C PHE A 12 -15.40 30.90 31.78
N ILE A 13 -14.32 31.70 31.66
CA ILE A 13 -14.25 33.04 32.28
C ILE A 13 -15.18 34.03 31.57
N LEU A 14 -15.38 33.90 30.25
CA LEU A 14 -16.30 34.74 29.47
C LEU A 14 -17.79 34.41 29.71
N GLN A 15 -18.12 33.16 30.05
CA GLN A 15 -19.52 32.74 30.28
C GLN A 15 -20.09 33.13 31.66
N ASN A 16 -19.24 33.45 32.65
CA ASN A 16 -19.72 33.79 33.99
C ASN A 16 -20.17 35.25 34.18
N ASN A 17 -19.98 36.13 33.18
CA ASN A 17 -20.25 37.57 33.32
C ASN A 17 -21.37 38.14 32.45
N LEU A 18 -22.07 37.32 31.66
CA LEU A 18 -23.21 37.78 30.86
C LEU A 18 -24.44 36.95 31.21
N GLY A 19 -25.20 37.47 32.18
CA GLY A 19 -26.52 36.98 32.52
C GLY A 19 -27.45 37.00 31.31
N ARG A 20 -28.29 35.96 31.24
CA ARG A 20 -29.54 35.82 30.46
C ARG A 20 -29.62 36.76 29.25
N LEU A 21 -29.44 36.24 28.03
CA LEU A 21 -30.38 36.53 26.93
C LEU A 21 -30.13 35.61 25.72
N ASN A 22 -31.24 35.14 25.13
CA ASN A 22 -31.42 34.51 23.81
C ASN A 22 -30.95 33.06 23.60
N MET A 23 -31.90 32.14 23.84
CA MET A 23 -31.94 30.73 23.40
C MET A 23 -31.66 30.51 21.90
N LEU A 24 -31.68 31.58 21.08
CA LEU A 24 -31.31 31.56 19.65
C LEU A 24 -29.79 31.47 19.41
N TRP A 25 -28.94 31.86 20.37
CA TRP A 25 -27.49 31.67 20.25
C TRP A 25 -27.07 30.22 20.51
N PHE A 26 -27.80 29.49 21.35
CA PHE A 26 -27.54 28.08 21.64
C PHE A 26 -27.68 27.19 20.40
N LEU A 27 -28.61 27.52 19.49
CA LEU A 27 -28.80 26.80 18.24
C LEU A 27 -27.71 27.12 17.19
N PHE A 28 -27.14 28.33 17.22
CA PHE A 28 -26.00 28.71 16.37
C PHE A 28 -24.67 28.12 16.85
N THR A 29 -24.53 27.85 18.16
CA THR A 29 -23.35 27.16 18.70
C THR A 29 -23.42 25.64 18.55
N LEU A 30 -24.61 25.04 18.45
CA LEU A 30 -24.75 23.59 18.27
C LEU A 30 -24.38 23.13 16.86
N SER A 31 -24.53 23.98 15.84
CA SER A 31 -24.06 23.67 14.48
C SER A 31 -22.53 23.71 14.33
N ALA A 32 -21.80 24.30 15.29
CA ALA A 32 -20.33 24.32 15.28
C ALA A 32 -19.70 23.11 16.00
N LEU A 33 -20.51 22.21 16.58
CA LEU A 33 -20.04 21.08 17.41
C LEU A 33 -19.95 19.73 16.67
N PHE A 34 -20.29 19.66 15.38
CA PHE A 34 -20.22 18.41 14.61
C PHE A 34 -19.53 18.55 13.26
N VAL A 35 -18.46 19.35 13.19
CA VAL A 35 -17.46 19.19 12.13
C VAL A 35 -16.13 18.80 12.76
N THR A 36 -16.11 17.66 13.46
CA THR A 36 -14.86 16.90 13.63
C THR A 36 -14.67 16.03 12.38
N GLY A 37 -14.47 16.69 11.23
CA GLY A 37 -13.92 16.00 10.08
C GLY A 37 -12.46 15.71 10.38
N ASN A 38 -12.13 14.49 10.80
CA ASN A 38 -10.78 13.97 10.66
C ASN A 38 -10.49 13.88 9.15
N TYR A 39 -10.12 14.99 8.51
CA TYR A 39 -9.40 14.94 7.25
C TYR A 39 -7.97 14.52 7.57
N ALA A 40 -7.79 13.26 7.99
CA ALA A 40 -6.52 12.60 7.78
C ALA A 40 -6.41 12.44 6.27
N ASN A 41 -5.80 13.43 5.60
CA ASN A 41 -5.50 13.34 4.18
C ASN A 41 -4.44 12.24 4.04
N THR A 42 -4.88 11.01 3.77
CA THR A 42 -3.98 9.91 3.43
C THR A 42 -3.26 10.26 2.13
N VAL A 43 -1.96 10.05 2.09
CA VAL A 43 -1.16 10.23 0.87
C VAL A 43 -1.24 8.95 0.05
N ASN A 44 -1.48 9.02 -1.26
CA ASN A 44 -1.40 7.84 -2.10
C ASN A 44 0.08 7.54 -2.35
N VAL A 45 0.52 6.34 -1.98
CA VAL A 45 1.92 5.91 -2.12
C VAL A 45 1.94 4.70 -3.04
N SER A 46 2.65 4.78 -4.16
CA SER A 46 2.89 3.63 -5.02
C SER A 46 4.35 3.23 -4.98
N VAL A 47 4.65 1.94 -4.80
CA VAL A 47 6.01 1.41 -4.81
C VAL A 47 6.16 0.43 -5.98
N TYR A 48 7.02 0.78 -6.94
CA TYR A 48 7.34 -0.03 -8.11
C TYR A 48 8.64 -0.80 -7.85
N TYR A 49 8.60 -2.13 -7.94
CA TYR A 49 9.72 -2.97 -7.50
C TYR A 49 9.80 -4.31 -8.26
N GLU A 50 10.91 -5.02 -8.03
CA GLU A 50 11.22 -6.34 -8.57
C GLU A 50 11.72 -7.27 -7.47
N GLY A 51 11.35 -8.56 -7.52
CA GLY A 51 11.69 -9.54 -6.48
C GLY A 51 13.16 -9.93 -6.40
N LEU A 52 13.90 -9.92 -7.53
CA LEU A 52 15.32 -10.30 -7.57
C LEU A 52 16.27 -9.10 -7.72
N CYS A 53 15.74 -7.88 -7.85
CA CYS A 53 16.57 -6.69 -7.86
C CYS A 53 17.14 -6.42 -6.46
N PRO A 54 18.48 -6.38 -6.28
CA PRO A 54 19.09 -6.20 -4.97
C PRO A 54 18.72 -4.87 -4.29
N PHE A 55 18.54 -3.79 -5.07
CA PHE A 55 18.11 -2.50 -4.53
C PHE A 55 16.65 -2.52 -4.05
N SER A 56 15.78 -3.28 -4.73
CA SER A 56 14.39 -3.43 -4.29
C SER A 56 14.33 -4.23 -2.99
N VAL A 57 15.05 -5.35 -2.93
CA VAL A 57 15.18 -6.17 -1.71
C VAL A 57 15.73 -5.34 -0.54
N GLN A 58 16.81 -4.59 -0.77
CA GLN A 58 17.40 -3.74 0.27
C GLN A 58 16.44 -2.65 0.75
N PHE A 59 15.73 -1.97 -0.16
CA PHE A 59 14.73 -0.97 0.20
C PHE A 59 13.62 -1.54 1.08
N PHE A 60 13.09 -2.73 0.75
CA PHE A 60 12.07 -3.37 1.59
C PHE A 60 12.62 -3.66 2.99
N LYS A 61 13.82 -4.24 3.08
CA LYS A 61 14.43 -4.65 4.35
C LYS A 61 14.80 -3.46 5.25
N GLU A 62 15.36 -2.42 4.67
CA GLU A 62 16.02 -1.36 5.43
C GLU A 62 15.18 -0.08 5.57
N GLN A 63 14.21 0.14 4.70
CA GLN A 63 13.44 1.40 4.66
C GLN A 63 11.94 1.16 4.79
N PHE A 64 11.36 0.35 3.91
CA PHE A 64 9.92 0.16 3.87
C PHE A 64 9.42 -0.62 5.10
N ASN A 65 9.94 -1.83 5.35
CA ASN A 65 9.45 -2.68 6.43
C ASN A 65 9.54 -2.00 7.82
N PRO A 66 10.68 -1.36 8.19
CA PRO A 66 10.80 -0.71 9.50
C PRO A 66 9.88 0.51 9.68
N SER A 67 9.42 1.13 8.58
CA SER A 67 8.62 2.35 8.64
C SER A 67 7.11 2.11 8.47
N TYR A 68 6.71 0.90 8.05
CA TYR A 68 5.33 0.63 7.63
C TYR A 68 4.31 0.86 8.76
N ASP A 69 4.53 0.28 9.95
CA ASP A 69 3.58 0.39 11.06
C ASP A 69 3.41 1.83 11.57
N GLU A 70 4.42 2.71 11.38
CA GLU A 70 4.32 4.13 11.75
C GLU A 70 3.54 4.95 10.69
N LEU A 71 3.62 4.54 9.43
CA LEU A 71 3.10 5.29 8.29
C LEU A 71 1.75 4.77 7.79
N GLU A 72 1.35 3.53 8.11
CA GLU A 72 0.18 2.87 7.52
C GLU A 72 -1.11 3.67 7.69
N SER A 73 -1.26 4.37 8.82
CA SER A 73 -2.46 5.17 9.12
C SER A 73 -2.57 6.46 8.30
N ILE A 74 -1.47 6.90 7.65
CA ILE A 74 -1.40 8.14 6.87
C ILE A 74 -1.13 7.91 5.38
N MET A 75 -1.10 6.65 4.92
CA MET A 75 -0.89 6.31 3.52
C MET A 75 -1.94 5.35 2.98
N ASN A 76 -2.33 5.56 1.74
CA ASN A 76 -3.02 4.57 0.92
C ASN A 76 -1.99 3.94 -0.02
N LEU A 77 -1.60 2.70 0.26
CA LEU A 77 -0.44 2.06 -0.36
C LEU A 77 -0.83 1.15 -1.54
N ASP A 78 -0.12 1.28 -2.66
CA ASP A 78 -0.16 0.39 -3.81
C ASP A 78 1.24 -0.21 -4.07
N LEU A 79 1.37 -1.53 -3.88
CA LEU A 79 2.61 -2.24 -4.20
C LEU A 79 2.51 -2.82 -5.61
N VAL A 80 3.44 -2.44 -6.48
CA VAL A 80 3.41 -2.75 -7.91
C VAL A 80 4.59 -3.66 -8.30
N PRO A 81 4.49 -5.00 -8.14
CA PRO A 81 5.51 -5.96 -8.57
C PRO A 81 5.47 -6.12 -10.09
N PHE A 82 6.40 -5.47 -10.79
CA PHE A 82 6.57 -5.56 -12.24
C PHE A 82 7.92 -5.02 -12.68
N GLY A 83 8.27 -3.84 -12.14
CA GLY A 83 9.52 -3.15 -12.41
C GLY A 83 9.78 -2.90 -13.89
N LYS A 84 10.88 -3.46 -14.41
CA LYS A 84 11.33 -3.27 -15.79
C LYS A 84 11.00 -4.45 -16.69
N ALA A 85 10.06 -5.30 -16.29
CA ALA A 85 9.57 -6.37 -17.15
C ALA A 85 8.98 -5.82 -18.46
N ASN A 86 9.03 -6.65 -19.50
CA ASN A 86 8.38 -6.40 -20.77
C ASN A 86 7.22 -7.36 -20.98
N ILE A 87 6.14 -6.86 -21.58
CA ILE A 87 4.96 -7.66 -21.95
C ILE A 87 4.91 -7.78 -23.47
N THR A 88 4.71 -9.00 -23.96
CA THR A 88 4.34 -9.26 -25.36
C THR A 88 3.04 -10.05 -25.40
N GLU A 89 2.31 -9.93 -26.51
CA GLU A 89 1.07 -10.65 -26.73
C GLU A 89 1.10 -11.28 -28.13
N GLU A 90 0.91 -12.60 -28.17
CA GLU A 90 0.84 -13.38 -29.41
C GLU A 90 -0.37 -14.31 -29.32
N ASP A 91 -1.24 -14.29 -30.34
CA ASP A 91 -2.48 -15.09 -30.41
C ASP A 91 -3.36 -14.99 -29.14
N GLY A 92 -3.43 -13.80 -28.54
CA GLY A 92 -4.20 -13.54 -27.31
C GLY A 92 -3.56 -14.08 -26.03
N LYS A 93 -2.31 -14.57 -26.09
CA LYS A 93 -1.56 -15.05 -24.94
C LYS A 93 -0.48 -14.05 -24.54
N LEU A 94 -0.51 -13.65 -23.27
CA LEU A 94 0.49 -12.78 -22.68
C LEU A 94 1.78 -13.55 -22.36
N SER A 95 2.92 -12.93 -22.66
CA SER A 95 4.25 -13.39 -22.28
C SER A 95 5.00 -12.27 -21.57
N PHE A 96 5.78 -12.63 -20.56
CA PHE A 96 6.50 -11.69 -19.71
C PHE A 96 7.99 -12.00 -19.72
N THR A 97 8.80 -10.97 -19.93
CA THR A 97 10.27 -11.05 -19.89
C THR A 97 10.78 -10.13 -18.79
N CYS A 98 11.41 -10.70 -17.77
CA CYS A 98 11.96 -9.98 -16.61
C CYS A 98 13.49 -9.89 -16.67
N GLN A 99 14.08 -8.91 -15.99
CA GLN A 99 15.52 -8.63 -16.07
C GLN A 99 16.36 -9.75 -15.45
N HIS A 100 15.85 -10.37 -14.39
CA HIS A 100 16.50 -11.47 -13.67
C HIS A 100 15.91 -12.84 -14.05
N GLY A 101 15.29 -12.93 -15.23
CA GLY A 101 14.79 -14.19 -15.81
C GLY A 101 13.41 -14.64 -15.31
N PRO A 102 12.99 -15.86 -15.64
CA PRO A 102 11.62 -16.33 -15.43
C PRO A 102 11.20 -16.41 -13.96
N ALA A 103 12.13 -16.66 -13.04
CA ALA A 103 11.85 -16.72 -11.61
C ALA A 103 11.34 -15.37 -11.07
N GLU A 104 11.89 -14.24 -11.54
CA GLU A 104 11.41 -12.91 -11.17
C GLU A 104 9.99 -12.63 -11.67
N CYS A 105 9.68 -13.03 -12.91
CA CYS A 105 8.33 -12.92 -13.44
C CYS A 105 7.35 -13.79 -12.64
N TYR A 106 7.77 -15.00 -12.26
CA TYR A 106 6.99 -15.88 -11.40
C TYR A 106 6.75 -15.26 -10.01
N GLY A 107 7.79 -14.77 -9.33
CA GLY A 107 7.65 -14.10 -8.04
C GLY A 107 6.77 -12.85 -8.11
N SER A 108 6.86 -12.08 -9.21
CA SER A 108 5.98 -10.92 -9.43
C SER A 108 4.51 -11.32 -9.56
N LYS A 109 4.22 -12.46 -10.20
CA LYS A 109 2.87 -13.04 -10.25
C LYS A 109 2.40 -13.51 -8.88
N VAL A 110 3.26 -14.18 -8.11
CA VAL A 110 2.96 -14.63 -6.74
C VAL A 110 2.60 -13.42 -5.86
N HIS A 111 3.41 -12.37 -5.88
CA HIS A 111 3.14 -11.12 -5.16
C HIS A 111 1.82 -10.48 -5.62
N SER A 112 1.58 -10.43 -6.93
CA SER A 112 0.33 -9.88 -7.48
C SER A 112 -0.90 -10.65 -6.99
N CYS A 113 -0.84 -11.98 -7.00
CA CYS A 113 -1.92 -12.83 -6.50
C CYS A 113 -2.16 -12.64 -4.99
N ALA A 114 -1.10 -12.59 -4.19
CA ALA A 114 -1.23 -12.37 -2.75
C ALA A 114 -1.87 -11.01 -2.42
N LEU A 115 -1.51 -9.96 -3.17
CA LEU A 115 -2.10 -8.63 -3.04
C LEU A 115 -3.58 -8.59 -3.46
N ASP A 116 -3.97 -9.32 -4.51
CA ASP A 116 -5.37 -9.41 -4.99
C ASP A 116 -6.29 -10.21 -4.05
N LEU A 117 -5.76 -11.25 -3.41
CA LEU A 117 -6.52 -12.15 -2.53
C LEU A 117 -6.66 -11.65 -1.09
N ALA A 118 -5.75 -10.78 -0.65
CA ALA A 118 -5.63 -10.36 0.74
C ALA A 118 -6.77 -9.44 1.21
N GLN A 119 -7.03 -9.45 2.52
CA GLN A 119 -7.89 -8.48 3.18
C GLN A 119 -7.06 -7.56 4.09
N GLY A 120 -7.41 -6.28 4.15
CA GLY A 120 -6.65 -5.30 4.94
C GLY A 120 -5.20 -5.22 4.48
N ASP A 121 -4.26 -5.34 5.40
CA ASP A 121 -2.82 -5.23 5.16
C ASP A 121 -2.10 -6.58 4.96
N GLN A 122 -2.83 -7.71 4.96
CA GLN A 122 -2.24 -9.05 4.84
C GLN A 122 -1.34 -9.19 3.62
N GLY A 123 -1.75 -8.66 2.48
CA GLY A 123 -1.00 -8.71 1.22
C GLY A 123 0.28 -7.85 1.28
N ILE A 124 0.22 -6.72 1.96
CA ILE A 124 1.38 -5.85 2.18
C ILE A 124 2.38 -6.58 3.08
N ARG A 125 1.93 -7.14 4.21
CA ARG A 125 2.79 -7.90 5.13
C ARG A 125 3.35 -9.18 4.50
N PHE A 126 2.61 -9.82 3.60
CA PHE A 126 3.11 -10.90 2.77
C PHE A 126 4.31 -10.45 1.92
N VAL A 127 4.18 -9.32 1.20
CA VAL A 127 5.28 -8.79 0.38
C VAL A 127 6.47 -8.39 1.25
N MET A 128 6.23 -7.74 2.39
CA MET A 128 7.28 -7.39 3.35
C MET A 128 8.07 -8.62 3.81
N CYS A 129 7.38 -9.71 4.14
CA CYS A 129 7.98 -10.99 4.53
C CYS A 129 8.76 -11.63 3.38
N SER A 130 8.17 -11.70 2.17
CA SER A 130 8.79 -12.30 1.00
C SER A 130 10.07 -11.55 0.60
N MET A 131 10.00 -10.22 0.52
CA MET A 131 11.13 -9.35 0.18
C MET A 131 12.23 -9.35 1.26
N ALA A 132 11.91 -9.73 2.50
CA ALA A 132 12.90 -9.88 3.56
C ALA A 132 13.56 -11.28 3.60
N SER A 133 12.98 -12.26 2.90
CA SER A 133 13.48 -13.63 2.83
C SER A 133 14.81 -13.74 2.04
N PRO A 134 15.49 -14.89 2.09
CA PRO A 134 16.68 -15.14 1.27
C PRO A 134 16.42 -15.07 -0.24
N ASP A 135 15.21 -15.43 -0.70
CA ASP A 135 14.79 -15.39 -2.10
C ASP A 135 13.29 -15.07 -2.21
N ALA A 136 12.97 -13.84 -2.61
CA ALA A 136 11.59 -13.35 -2.74
C ALA A 136 10.78 -14.02 -3.87
N THR A 137 11.38 -14.95 -4.62
CA THR A 137 10.72 -15.69 -5.71
C THR A 137 10.54 -17.17 -5.41
N ALA A 138 11.13 -17.68 -4.34
CA ALA A 138 11.03 -19.09 -3.99
C ALA A 138 9.71 -19.41 -3.28
N ASP A 139 9.07 -20.51 -3.70
CA ASP A 139 7.79 -20.97 -3.16
C ASP A 139 7.86 -21.29 -1.66
N GLU A 140 9.00 -21.78 -1.16
CA GLU A 140 9.14 -22.13 0.26
C GLU A 140 8.97 -20.91 1.17
N PHE A 141 9.56 -19.77 0.79
CA PHE A 141 9.44 -18.52 1.55
C PHE A 141 8.09 -17.86 1.30
N SER A 142 7.61 -17.87 0.04
CA SER A 142 6.30 -17.33 -0.30
C SER A 142 5.18 -18.06 0.46
N LYS A 143 5.22 -19.39 0.51
CA LYS A 143 4.26 -20.20 1.27
C LYS A 143 4.28 -19.87 2.75
N LYS A 144 5.48 -19.81 3.35
CA LYS A 144 5.62 -19.41 4.75
C LYS A 144 5.03 -18.02 5.01
N CYS A 145 5.33 -17.04 4.16
CA CYS A 145 4.80 -15.69 4.28
C CYS A 145 3.28 -15.61 4.09
N ALA A 146 2.70 -16.46 3.25
CA ALA A 146 1.25 -16.59 3.10
C ALA A 146 0.61 -17.10 4.39
N GLU A 147 1.16 -18.18 4.96
CA GLU A 147 0.72 -18.78 6.23
C GLU A 147 0.80 -17.77 7.39
N ASP A 148 1.94 -17.07 7.52
CA ASP A 148 2.16 -16.06 8.56
C ASP A 148 1.18 -14.86 8.47
N ASN A 149 0.59 -14.62 7.30
CA ASN A 149 -0.32 -13.50 7.04
C ASN A 149 -1.77 -13.92 6.74
N ASN A 150 -2.14 -15.17 7.05
CA ASN A 150 -3.49 -15.71 6.84
C ASN A 150 -3.98 -15.65 5.38
N ILE A 151 -3.07 -15.82 4.42
CA ILE A 151 -3.38 -15.97 2.99
C ILE A 151 -3.26 -17.46 2.64
N SER A 152 -4.29 -18.01 2.00
CA SER A 152 -4.27 -19.40 1.53
C SER A 152 -3.26 -19.57 0.39
N TRP A 153 -2.23 -20.37 0.62
CA TRP A 153 -1.27 -20.70 -0.44
C TRP A 153 -1.92 -21.41 -1.63
N ASP A 154 -2.91 -22.26 -1.37
CA ASP A 154 -3.66 -22.95 -2.43
C ASP A 154 -4.43 -21.94 -3.30
N ASP A 155 -4.96 -20.86 -2.72
CA ASP A 155 -5.63 -19.81 -3.49
C ASP A 155 -4.64 -18.99 -4.34
N ILE A 156 -3.43 -18.73 -3.83
CA ILE A 156 -2.34 -18.16 -4.64
C ILE A 156 -2.03 -19.10 -5.82
N GLN A 157 -1.90 -20.40 -5.58
CA GLN A 157 -1.66 -21.38 -6.65
C GLN A 157 -2.81 -21.44 -7.67
N ASN A 158 -4.05 -21.30 -7.23
CA ASN A 158 -5.21 -21.22 -8.12
C ASN A 158 -5.19 -19.92 -8.96
N CYS A 159 -4.82 -18.78 -8.37
CA CYS A 159 -4.60 -17.53 -9.10
C CYS A 159 -3.52 -17.67 -10.18
N LEU A 160 -2.41 -18.36 -9.87
CA LEU A 160 -1.32 -18.63 -10.82
C LEU A 160 -1.75 -19.51 -12.01
N LYS A 161 -2.63 -20.50 -11.77
CA LYS A 161 -3.06 -21.47 -12.78
C LYS A 161 -4.25 -21.02 -13.62
N SER A 162 -5.04 -20.06 -13.14
CA SER A 162 -6.29 -19.63 -13.77
C SER A 162 -6.11 -18.59 -14.89
N GLY A 163 -4.89 -18.07 -15.09
CA GLY A 163 -4.62 -16.94 -15.99
C GLY A 163 -4.79 -15.58 -15.31
N LYS A 164 -5.44 -15.52 -14.14
CA LYS A 164 -5.61 -14.29 -13.34
C LYS A 164 -4.26 -13.64 -13.01
N ALA A 165 -3.23 -14.42 -12.70
CA ALA A 165 -1.89 -13.91 -12.45
C ALA A 165 -1.28 -13.13 -13.64
N ASP A 166 -1.56 -13.55 -14.88
CA ASP A 166 -1.11 -12.85 -16.08
C ASP A 166 -1.84 -11.52 -16.24
N GLU A 167 -3.16 -11.51 -16.00
CA GLU A 167 -3.96 -10.27 -16.02
C GLU A 167 -3.46 -9.26 -14.99
N LEU A 168 -3.19 -9.72 -13.76
CA LEU A 168 -2.68 -8.89 -12.67
C LEU A 168 -1.28 -8.34 -12.98
N LEU A 169 -0.37 -9.18 -13.46
CA LEU A 169 0.97 -8.71 -13.82
C LEU A 169 0.93 -7.74 -15.00
N ALA A 170 0.05 -7.96 -15.98
CA ALA A 170 -0.16 -7.02 -17.07
C ALA A 170 -0.77 -5.69 -16.61
N ALA A 171 -1.68 -5.70 -15.63
CA ALA A 171 -2.21 -4.50 -15.02
C ALA A 171 -1.10 -3.70 -14.29
N ASN A 172 -0.22 -4.38 -13.57
CA ASN A 172 0.96 -3.76 -12.95
C ASN A 172 1.92 -3.18 -13.99
N GLY A 173 2.09 -3.85 -15.13
CA GLY A 173 2.83 -3.30 -16.27
C GLY A 173 2.21 -2.03 -16.84
N LYS A 174 0.89 -1.99 -17.00
CA LYS A 174 0.16 -0.77 -17.44
C LYS A 174 0.38 0.39 -16.47
N LYS A 175 0.27 0.16 -15.16
CA LYS A 175 0.60 1.17 -14.12
C LYS A 175 2.04 1.67 -14.32
N THR A 176 2.99 0.77 -14.46
CA THR A 176 4.41 1.09 -14.60
C THR A 176 4.73 1.88 -15.87
N TYR A 177 4.16 1.52 -17.01
CA TYR A 177 4.33 2.23 -18.28
C TYR A 177 3.63 3.60 -18.31
N SER A 178 2.66 3.83 -17.43
CA SER A 178 1.94 5.09 -17.34
C SER A 178 2.72 6.21 -16.65
N LEU A 179 3.79 5.85 -15.89
CA LEU A 179 4.60 6.80 -15.12
C LEU A 179 5.17 7.94 -15.98
N LYS A 180 5.18 9.14 -15.38
CA LYS A 180 5.75 10.37 -15.94
C LYS A 180 6.67 11.02 -14.88
N PRO A 181 7.99 11.09 -15.10
CA PRO A 181 8.74 10.51 -16.23
C PRO A 181 8.67 8.97 -16.23
N LYS A 182 9.06 8.35 -17.36
CA LYS A 182 9.14 6.88 -17.45
C LYS A 182 10.05 6.33 -16.35
N LEU A 183 9.73 5.13 -15.85
CA LEU A 183 10.50 4.45 -14.81
C LEU A 183 11.98 4.31 -15.20
N ALA A 184 12.88 4.92 -14.42
CA ALA A 184 14.33 4.88 -14.67
C ALA A 184 15.03 3.76 -13.89
N HIS A 185 14.60 3.51 -12.65
CA HIS A 185 15.17 2.50 -11.75
C HIS A 185 14.10 1.85 -10.88
N VAL A 186 14.43 0.72 -10.29
CA VAL A 186 13.67 0.10 -9.21
C VAL A 186 14.56 -0.03 -7.97
N PRO A 187 14.01 0.15 -6.77
CA PRO A 187 12.63 0.54 -6.51
C PRO A 187 12.37 2.01 -6.90
N THR A 188 11.11 2.37 -7.12
CA THR A 188 10.67 3.76 -7.28
C THR A 188 9.41 3.99 -6.44
N VAL A 189 9.41 5.06 -5.65
CA VAL A 189 8.27 5.49 -4.84
C VAL A 189 7.63 6.71 -5.49
N VAL A 190 6.31 6.70 -5.66
CA VAL A 190 5.51 7.81 -6.18
C VAL A 190 4.51 8.25 -5.11
N LEU A 191 4.36 9.57 -4.93
CA LEU A 191 3.44 10.19 -3.99
C LEU A 191 2.46 11.07 -4.78
N ASP A 192 1.17 10.82 -4.61
CA ASP A 192 0.06 11.58 -5.25
C ASP A 192 -0.94 12.14 -4.22
#